data_AF-A0A7S1YJJ9-F1
#
_entry.id   AF-A0A7S1YJJ9-F1
#
_cell.length_a   1.000
_cell.length_b   1.000
_cell.length_c   1.000
_cell.angle_alpha   90.00
_cell.angle_beta   90.00
_cell.angle_gamma   90.00
#
_symmetry.space_group_name_H-M   'P 1'
#
loop_
_entity.id
_entity.type
_entity.pdbx_description
1 polymer ?
#
loop_
_entity_poly.entity_id
_entity_poly.type
_entity_poly.pdbx_seq_one_letter_code
_entity_poly.pdbx_strand_id
1 'polypeptide(L)'
;ANHFEGPLPSEFGLLTSLTDFSSFNNKLQGPIPTEIGQAQSLIQISLENNTFQGPIPTEIGLLTSMTKMTIWENKLDGTIPTEVAMLSALTSVSFFNNNLSGTIPTVIGLMGTLTSLHFSSNALHSTIPTELGLLTSLEGLSFYHNMGFSGSIPSELADLPMLESLLLYGTELTGTIVSSMCERVKRVEIDCGEGIQCDCCRHAGAQHVPGPPCDSPTAP
;
A
#
# COMPACT_ATOMS: atom_id res chain seq x y z
N ALA A 1 -3.90 21.07 -11.77
CA ALA A 1 -5.02 20.91 -10.83
C ALA A 1 -6.24 21.57 -11.44
N ASN A 2 -7.34 20.83 -11.55
CA ASN A 2 -8.65 21.42 -11.84
C ASN A 2 -9.36 21.70 -10.49
N HIS A 3 -10.56 22.28 -10.53
CA HIS A 3 -11.37 22.56 -9.33
C HIS A 3 -12.70 21.81 -9.38
N PHE A 4 -12.72 20.58 -9.91
CA PHE A 4 -13.95 19.79 -9.93
C PHE A 4 -14.34 19.42 -8.51
N GLU A 5 -15.62 19.62 -8.20
CA GLU A 5 -16.24 19.44 -6.89
C GLU A 5 -17.45 18.51 -7.03
N GLY A 6 -17.93 17.99 -5.89
CA GLY A 6 -19.05 17.04 -5.86
C GLY A 6 -18.61 15.57 -6.02
N PRO A 7 -19.57 14.63 -6.01
CA PRO A 7 -19.27 13.21 -6.12
C PRO A 7 -19.02 12.75 -7.56
N LEU A 8 -18.37 11.60 -7.69
CA LEU A 8 -18.43 10.85 -8.94
C LEU A 8 -19.87 10.34 -9.12
N PRO A 9 -20.52 10.65 -10.25
CA PRO A 9 -21.90 10.25 -10.50
C PRO A 9 -22.01 8.73 -10.72
N SER A 10 -23.14 8.13 -10.38
CA SER A 10 -23.39 6.70 -10.64
C SER A 10 -23.42 6.37 -12.14
N GLU A 11 -23.72 7.36 -12.98
CA GLU A 11 -23.62 7.28 -14.44
C GLU A 11 -22.19 6.96 -14.93
N PHE A 12 -21.16 7.07 -14.07
CA PHE A 12 -19.82 6.61 -14.38
C PHE A 12 -19.80 5.13 -14.83
N GLY A 13 -20.67 4.29 -14.27
CA GLY A 13 -20.80 2.88 -14.66
C GLY A 13 -21.24 2.67 -16.12
N LEU A 14 -21.84 3.69 -16.75
CA LEU A 14 -22.24 3.65 -18.16
C LEU A 14 -21.05 3.81 -19.12
N LEU A 15 -19.88 4.21 -18.62
CA LEU A 15 -18.66 4.40 -19.40
C LEU A 15 -17.96 3.06 -19.67
N THR A 16 -18.69 2.07 -20.21
CA THR A 16 -18.23 0.68 -20.35
C THR A 16 -17.04 0.50 -21.28
N SER A 17 -16.77 1.48 -22.15
CA SER A 17 -15.62 1.49 -23.06
C SER A 17 -14.43 2.31 -22.55
N LEU A 18 -14.54 2.91 -21.36
CA LEU A 18 -13.47 3.73 -20.79
C LEU A 18 -12.34 2.84 -20.31
N THR A 19 -11.11 3.16 -20.73
CA THR A 19 -9.90 2.42 -20.36
C THR A 19 -9.09 3.15 -19.30
N ASP A 20 -9.07 4.48 -19.36
CA ASP A 20 -8.24 5.30 -18.51
C ASP A 20 -9.10 6.43 -17.95
N PHE A 21 -9.14 6.54 -16.62
CA PHE A 21 -9.81 7.64 -15.94
C PHE A 21 -8.86 8.31 -14.96
N SER A 22 -8.74 9.63 -15.05
CA SER A 22 -7.93 10.40 -14.12
C SER A 22 -8.66 11.67 -13.69
N SER A 23 -8.87 11.79 -12.39
CA SER A 23 -9.39 12.99 -11.72
C SER A 23 -8.44 13.47 -10.63
N PHE A 24 -7.15 13.13 -10.73
CA PHE A 24 -6.15 13.46 -9.73
C PHE A 24 -6.12 14.97 -9.42
N ASN A 25 -5.84 15.32 -8.17
CA ASN A 25 -5.63 16.71 -7.73
C ASN A 25 -6.82 17.64 -8.09
N ASN A 26 -7.97 17.30 -7.50
CA ASN A 26 -9.24 18.01 -7.56
C ASN A 26 -9.85 18.12 -6.15
N LYS A 27 -11.13 18.48 -6.05
CA LYS A 27 -11.90 18.55 -4.81
C LYS A 27 -13.14 17.64 -4.86
N LEU A 28 -13.04 16.53 -5.58
CA LEU A 28 -14.13 15.55 -5.65
C LEU A 28 -14.32 14.92 -4.27
N GLN A 29 -15.57 14.70 -3.88
CA GLN A 29 -15.97 14.34 -2.53
C GLN A 29 -17.03 13.22 -2.53
N GLY A 30 -17.45 12.76 -1.36
CA GLY A 30 -18.43 11.67 -1.26
C GLY A 30 -17.81 10.29 -1.56
N PRO A 31 -18.62 9.23 -1.66
CA PRO A 31 -18.13 7.88 -1.89
C PRO A 31 -17.69 7.65 -3.34
N ILE A 32 -16.80 6.68 -3.52
CA ILE A 32 -16.58 6.05 -4.82
C ILE A 32 -17.86 5.24 -5.13
N PRO A 33 -18.57 5.51 -6.24
CA PRO A 33 -19.83 4.85 -6.54
C PRO A 33 -19.60 3.36 -6.82
N THR A 34 -20.50 2.51 -6.34
CA THR A 34 -20.47 1.05 -6.58
C THR A 34 -20.54 0.70 -8.07
N GLU A 35 -21.17 1.56 -8.86
CA GLU A 35 -21.29 1.47 -10.31
C GLU A 35 -19.93 1.51 -11.02
N ILE A 36 -18.85 1.92 -10.35
CA ILE A 36 -17.49 1.84 -10.88
C ILE A 36 -17.17 0.43 -11.42
N GLY A 37 -17.69 -0.63 -10.78
CA GLY A 37 -17.47 -2.02 -11.21
C GLY A 37 -18.13 -2.38 -12.56
N GLN A 38 -18.98 -1.51 -13.12
CA GLN A 38 -19.57 -1.69 -14.44
C GLN A 38 -18.63 -1.24 -15.57
N ALA A 39 -17.64 -0.39 -15.28
CA ALA A 39 -16.65 0.08 -16.24
C ALA A 39 -15.52 -0.95 -16.45
N GLN A 40 -15.86 -2.18 -16.84
CA GLN A 40 -14.96 -3.34 -16.89
C GLN A 40 -13.81 -3.24 -17.90
N SER A 41 -13.86 -2.26 -18.82
CA SER A 41 -12.76 -1.96 -19.74
C SER A 41 -11.64 -1.13 -19.09
N LEU A 42 -11.81 -0.67 -17.83
CA LEU A 42 -10.81 0.13 -17.14
C LEU A 42 -9.51 -0.65 -16.94
N ILE A 43 -8.43 -0.03 -17.40
CA ILE A 43 -7.04 -0.45 -17.27
C ILE A 43 -6.34 0.39 -16.19
N GLN A 44 -6.64 1.69 -16.12
CA GLN A 44 -6.04 2.59 -15.14
C GLN A 44 -7.06 3.53 -14.53
N ILE A 45 -6.99 3.70 -13.20
CA ILE A 45 -7.76 4.72 -12.51
C ILE A 45 -6.88 5.52 -11.53
N SER A 46 -7.03 6.84 -11.61
CA SER A 46 -6.33 7.81 -10.76
C SER A 46 -7.30 8.78 -10.10
N LEU A 47 -7.57 8.57 -8.82
CA LEU A 47 -8.47 9.37 -7.96
C LEU A 47 -7.71 10.09 -6.83
N GLU A 48 -6.38 10.03 -6.84
CA GLU A 48 -5.56 10.57 -5.76
C GLU A 48 -5.71 12.08 -5.54
N ASN A 49 -5.41 12.52 -4.32
CA ASN A 49 -5.44 13.92 -3.91
C ASN A 49 -6.81 14.58 -4.21
N ASN A 50 -7.82 14.03 -3.56
CA ASN A 50 -9.21 14.49 -3.56
C ASN A 50 -9.74 14.41 -2.11
N THR A 51 -11.05 14.46 -1.91
CA THR A 51 -11.70 14.32 -0.60
C THR A 51 -12.75 13.20 -0.59
N PHE A 52 -12.54 12.15 -1.39
CA PHE A 52 -13.39 10.95 -1.38
C PHE A 52 -13.44 10.35 0.03
N GLN A 53 -14.61 9.89 0.45
CA GLN A 53 -14.91 9.42 1.81
C GLN A 53 -15.75 8.13 1.78
N GLY A 54 -15.86 7.44 2.90
CA GLY A 54 -16.54 6.14 2.96
C GLY A 54 -15.64 4.99 2.49
N PRO A 55 -16.19 3.76 2.41
CA PRO A 55 -15.39 2.58 2.14
C PRO A 55 -14.97 2.47 0.67
N ILE A 56 -13.90 1.72 0.44
CA ILE A 56 -13.59 1.20 -0.89
C ILE A 56 -14.70 0.20 -1.28
N PRO A 57 -15.45 0.41 -2.38
CA PRO A 57 -16.57 -0.46 -2.74
C PRO A 57 -16.05 -1.85 -3.15
N THR A 58 -16.75 -2.91 -2.76
CA THR A 58 -16.38 -4.30 -3.12
C THR A 58 -16.39 -4.54 -4.62
N GLU A 59 -17.18 -3.77 -5.36
CA GLU A 59 -17.34 -3.81 -6.81
C GLU A 59 -16.06 -3.47 -7.57
N ILE A 60 -15.03 -2.92 -6.92
CA ILE A 60 -13.70 -2.79 -7.55
C ILE A 60 -13.20 -4.14 -8.05
N GLY A 61 -13.54 -5.25 -7.38
CA GLY A 61 -13.11 -6.60 -7.79
C GLY A 61 -13.64 -7.04 -9.15
N LEU A 62 -14.63 -6.34 -9.72
CA LEU A 62 -15.14 -6.59 -11.06
C LEU A 62 -14.22 -6.06 -12.18
N LEU A 63 -13.27 -5.19 -11.84
CA LEU A 63 -12.40 -4.49 -12.78
C LEU A 63 -11.14 -5.32 -13.11
N THR A 64 -11.35 -6.56 -13.54
CA THR A 64 -10.30 -7.57 -13.74
C THR A 64 -9.23 -7.19 -14.79
N SER A 65 -9.52 -6.25 -15.69
CA SER A 65 -8.58 -5.69 -16.67
C SER A 65 -7.63 -4.64 -16.09
N MET A 66 -7.87 -4.19 -14.85
CA MET A 66 -7.14 -3.07 -14.26
C MET A 66 -5.71 -3.45 -13.91
N THR A 67 -4.77 -2.61 -14.35
CA THR A 67 -3.34 -2.77 -14.12
C THR A 67 -2.80 -1.78 -13.10
N LYS A 68 -3.45 -0.61 -12.97
CA LYS A 68 -3.03 0.45 -12.05
C LYS A 68 -4.20 1.11 -11.35
N MET A 69 -4.14 1.18 -10.02
CA MET A 69 -5.11 1.87 -9.17
C MET A 69 -4.39 2.82 -8.22
N THR A 70 -4.67 4.12 -8.32
CA THR A 70 -4.17 5.13 -7.38
C THR A 70 -5.33 5.90 -6.75
N ILE A 71 -5.53 5.71 -5.45
CA ILE A 71 -6.61 6.36 -4.67
C ILE A 71 -6.09 7.00 -3.37
N TRP A 72 -4.77 7.19 -3.28
CA TRP A 72 -4.08 7.77 -2.13
C TRP A 72 -4.40 9.26 -1.91
N GLU A 73 -4.11 9.79 -0.72
CA GLU A 73 -4.48 11.16 -0.32
C GLU A 73 -5.98 11.46 -0.51
N ASN A 74 -6.81 10.70 0.21
CA ASN A 74 -8.25 10.89 0.31
C ASN A 74 -8.67 10.74 1.79
N LYS A 75 -9.97 10.59 2.05
CA LYS A 75 -10.55 10.33 3.38
C LYS A 75 -11.30 9.00 3.41
N LEU A 76 -10.87 8.02 2.60
CA LEU A 76 -11.51 6.71 2.53
C LEU A 76 -11.36 5.99 3.86
N ASP A 77 -12.41 5.31 4.32
CA ASP A 77 -12.48 4.63 5.60
C ASP A 77 -12.91 3.16 5.46
N GLY A 78 -13.26 2.51 6.57
CA GLY A 78 -13.63 1.09 6.57
C GLY A 78 -12.41 0.18 6.36
N THR A 79 -12.62 -1.01 5.81
CA THR A 79 -11.59 -2.04 5.61
C THR A 79 -11.16 -2.14 4.16
N ILE A 80 -9.96 -2.68 3.90
CA ILE A 80 -9.58 -3.10 2.55
C ILE A 80 -10.44 -4.31 2.16
N PRO A 81 -11.26 -4.25 1.09
CA PRO A 81 -12.13 -5.36 0.70
C PRO A 81 -11.31 -6.54 0.16
N THR A 82 -11.75 -7.76 0.46
CA THR A 82 -11.12 -9.00 -0.04
C THR A 82 -11.16 -9.11 -1.56
N GLU A 83 -12.14 -8.46 -2.18
CA GLU A 83 -12.39 -8.39 -3.61
C GLU A 83 -11.26 -7.69 -4.37
N VAL A 84 -10.38 -6.93 -3.69
CA VAL A 84 -9.16 -6.38 -4.31
C VAL A 84 -8.29 -7.50 -4.92
N ALA A 85 -8.34 -8.71 -4.35
CA ALA A 85 -7.61 -9.87 -4.87
C ALA A 85 -8.16 -10.41 -6.20
N MET A 86 -9.35 -9.97 -6.63
CA MET A 86 -9.90 -10.31 -7.95
C MET A 86 -9.26 -9.49 -9.08
N LEU A 87 -8.51 -8.43 -8.75
CA LEU A 87 -7.78 -7.60 -9.71
C LEU A 87 -6.50 -8.30 -10.19
N SER A 88 -6.65 -9.42 -10.91
CA SER A 88 -5.55 -10.31 -11.29
C SER A 88 -4.48 -9.72 -12.21
N ALA A 89 -4.77 -8.58 -12.85
CA ALA A 89 -3.83 -7.86 -13.71
C ALA A 89 -3.13 -6.70 -13.01
N LEU A 90 -3.48 -6.40 -11.75
CA LEU A 90 -2.99 -5.24 -11.03
C LEU A 90 -1.51 -5.40 -10.68
N THR A 91 -0.70 -4.41 -11.03
CA THR A 91 0.74 -4.43 -10.73
C THR A 91 1.09 -3.48 -9.58
N SER A 92 0.29 -2.43 -9.37
CA SER A 92 0.57 -1.43 -8.35
C SER A 92 -0.71 -0.98 -7.67
N VAL A 93 -0.70 -1.01 -6.33
CA VAL A 93 -1.79 -0.49 -5.51
C VAL A 93 -1.24 0.44 -4.43
N SER A 94 -1.82 1.63 -4.36
CA SER A 94 -1.47 2.63 -3.34
C SER A 94 -2.72 3.22 -2.71
N PHE A 95 -2.89 2.95 -1.42
CA PHE A 95 -3.93 3.49 -0.54
C PHE A 95 -3.34 4.44 0.51
N PHE A 96 -2.12 4.92 0.28
CA PHE A 96 -1.42 5.84 1.15
C PHE A 96 -2.29 7.03 1.59
N ASN A 97 -2.17 7.43 2.85
CA ASN A 97 -2.82 8.62 3.41
C ASN A 97 -4.33 8.64 3.22
N ASN A 98 -4.99 7.71 3.90
CA ASN A 98 -6.43 7.58 4.03
C ASN A 98 -6.78 7.27 5.51
N ASN A 99 -8.04 6.93 5.79
CA ASN A 99 -8.54 6.54 7.09
C ASN A 99 -8.90 5.04 7.15
N LEU A 100 -8.27 4.21 6.31
CA LEU A 100 -8.55 2.76 6.27
C LEU A 100 -8.15 2.10 7.58
N SER A 101 -8.90 1.09 7.99
CA SER A 101 -8.77 0.37 9.26
C SER A 101 -8.90 -1.14 9.04
N GLY A 102 -8.85 -1.93 10.10
CA GLY A 102 -8.87 -3.38 10.00
C GLY A 102 -7.51 -3.97 9.65
N THR A 103 -7.53 -5.20 9.14
CA THR A 103 -6.32 -5.96 8.80
C THR A 103 -6.08 -5.96 7.30
N ILE A 104 -4.84 -6.22 6.88
CA ILE A 104 -4.54 -6.54 5.47
C ILE A 104 -5.17 -7.91 5.16
N PRO A 105 -6.03 -8.02 4.13
CA PRO A 105 -6.59 -9.31 3.73
C PRO A 105 -5.49 -10.27 3.24
N THR A 106 -5.45 -11.48 3.79
CA THR A 106 -4.46 -12.52 3.42
C THR A 106 -4.52 -12.89 1.92
N VAL A 107 -5.70 -12.75 1.31
CA VAL A 107 -5.94 -12.97 -0.13
C VAL A 107 -5.09 -12.07 -1.05
N ILE A 108 -4.54 -10.95 -0.55
CA ILE A 108 -3.60 -10.13 -1.32
C ILE A 108 -2.37 -10.94 -1.73
N GLY A 109 -1.95 -11.95 -0.94
CA GLY A 109 -0.86 -12.87 -1.30
C GLY A 109 -1.10 -13.68 -2.58
N LEU A 110 -2.33 -13.72 -3.11
CA LEU A 110 -2.66 -14.38 -4.37
C LEU A 110 -2.39 -13.50 -5.61
N MET A 111 -2.12 -12.20 -5.41
CA MET A 111 -1.95 -11.22 -6.49
C MET A 111 -0.51 -11.20 -7.02
N GLY A 112 -0.05 -12.31 -7.62
CA GLY A 112 1.36 -12.51 -8.02
C GLY A 112 1.92 -11.50 -9.05
N THR A 113 1.08 -10.66 -9.63
CA THR A 113 1.47 -9.57 -10.54
C THR A 113 1.90 -8.29 -9.81
N LEU A 114 1.64 -8.16 -8.50
CA LEU A 114 1.97 -6.97 -7.74
C LEU A 114 3.48 -6.77 -7.64
N THR A 115 3.92 -5.57 -8.03
CA THR A 115 5.27 -5.05 -7.85
C THR A 115 5.32 -3.96 -6.78
N SER A 116 4.21 -3.32 -6.42
CA SER A 116 4.19 -2.31 -5.35
C SER A 116 2.90 -2.35 -4.51
N LEU A 117 3.08 -2.30 -3.18
CA LEU A 117 2.02 -2.36 -2.18
C LEU A 117 2.21 -1.25 -1.12
N HIS A 118 1.51 -0.13 -1.28
CA HIS A 118 1.70 1.06 -0.44
C HIS A 118 0.43 1.40 0.36
N PHE A 119 0.38 1.00 1.65
CA PHE A 119 -0.76 1.24 2.55
C PHE A 119 -0.42 2.12 3.76
N SER A 120 0.66 2.88 3.66
CA SER A 120 1.17 3.72 4.75
C SER A 120 0.21 4.86 5.13
N SER A 121 0.36 5.42 6.33
CA SER A 121 -0.50 6.49 6.85
C SER A 121 -1.99 6.15 6.77
N ASN A 122 -2.37 5.08 7.46
CA ASN A 122 -3.76 4.67 7.68
C ASN A 122 -3.93 4.29 9.16
N ALA A 123 -5.08 3.69 9.51
CA ALA A 123 -5.36 3.10 10.81
C ALA A 123 -5.39 1.56 10.75
N LEU A 124 -4.59 0.95 9.86
CA LEU A 124 -4.47 -0.50 9.76
C LEU A 124 -3.82 -1.08 11.02
N HIS A 125 -4.20 -2.30 11.38
CA HIS A 125 -3.76 -2.94 12.60
C HIS A 125 -3.57 -4.45 12.47
N SER A 126 -3.21 -5.10 13.59
CA SER A 126 -2.87 -6.53 13.69
C SER A 126 -1.46 -6.84 13.14
N THR A 127 -1.21 -8.07 12.72
CA THR A 127 0.08 -8.51 12.16
C THR A 127 0.14 -8.29 10.65
N ILE A 128 1.37 -8.19 10.11
CA ILE A 128 1.57 -8.31 8.67
C ILE A 128 1.30 -9.78 8.26
N PRO A 129 0.44 -10.05 7.26
CA PRO A 129 0.19 -11.41 6.80
C PRO A 129 1.44 -12.08 6.21
N THR A 130 1.71 -13.32 6.60
CA THR A 130 2.79 -14.15 6.03
C THR A 130 2.59 -14.42 4.54
N GLU A 131 1.33 -14.42 4.07
CA GLU A 131 0.95 -14.62 2.68
C GLU A 131 1.52 -13.56 1.74
N LEU A 132 1.90 -12.38 2.24
CA LEU A 132 2.60 -11.38 1.42
C LEU A 132 3.96 -11.89 0.92
N GLY A 133 4.56 -12.88 1.57
CA GLY A 133 5.75 -13.59 1.10
C GLY A 133 5.55 -14.42 -0.17
N LEU A 134 4.31 -14.60 -0.63
CA LEU A 134 4.00 -15.26 -1.91
C LEU A 134 4.14 -14.32 -3.11
N LEU A 135 4.27 -13.01 -2.88
CA LEU A 135 4.33 -11.99 -3.92
C LEU A 135 5.74 -11.88 -4.51
N THR A 136 6.19 -12.89 -5.24
CA THR A 136 7.57 -13.00 -5.75
C THR A 136 8.01 -11.85 -6.67
N SER A 137 7.05 -11.11 -7.24
CA SER A 137 7.29 -9.94 -8.09
C SER A 137 7.36 -8.62 -7.32
N LEU A 138 7.14 -8.63 -5.99
CA LEU A 138 7.02 -7.42 -5.18
C LEU A 138 8.38 -6.73 -5.03
N GLU A 139 8.45 -5.47 -5.47
CA GLU A 139 9.63 -4.62 -5.40
C GLU A 139 9.54 -3.62 -4.24
N GLY A 140 8.33 -3.12 -3.96
CA GLY A 140 8.10 -2.10 -2.92
C GLY A 140 6.97 -2.47 -1.97
N LEU A 141 7.26 -2.50 -0.67
CA LEU A 141 6.28 -2.67 0.40
C LEU A 141 6.40 -1.51 1.40
N SER A 142 5.29 -0.82 1.66
CA SER A 142 5.27 0.33 2.55
C SER A 142 4.03 0.35 3.43
N PHE A 143 4.22 0.15 4.73
CA PHE A 143 3.17 0.16 5.77
C PHE A 143 3.41 1.17 6.89
N TYR A 144 4.39 2.07 6.73
CA TYR A 144 4.73 3.04 7.76
C TYR A 144 3.53 3.88 8.26
N HIS A 145 3.62 4.43 9.47
CA HIS A 145 2.55 5.21 10.10
C HIS A 145 1.20 4.46 10.12
N ASN A 146 1.23 3.20 10.52
CA ASN A 146 0.05 2.43 10.91
C ASN A 146 0.30 1.91 12.33
N MET A 147 0.05 2.75 13.32
CA MET A 147 0.38 2.49 14.73
C MET A 147 -0.32 1.25 15.31
N GLY A 148 -1.34 0.71 14.64
CA GLY A 148 -1.98 -0.54 15.04
C GLY A 148 -1.26 -1.81 14.59
N PHE A 149 -0.29 -1.73 13.66
CA PHE A 149 0.48 -2.89 13.25
C PHE A 149 1.39 -3.34 14.38
N SER A 150 1.32 -4.61 14.74
CA SER A 150 2.07 -5.21 15.85
C SER A 150 2.45 -6.66 15.54
N GLY A 151 3.16 -7.32 16.46
CA GLY A 151 3.68 -8.67 16.26
C GLY A 151 4.98 -8.69 15.45
N SER A 152 5.42 -9.86 15.02
CA SER A 152 6.71 -10.00 14.34
C SER A 152 6.62 -9.65 12.86
N ILE A 153 7.69 -9.05 12.32
CA ILE A 153 7.89 -8.95 10.87
C ILE A 153 8.02 -10.36 10.30
N PRO A 154 7.18 -10.77 9.33
CA PRO A 154 7.24 -12.11 8.75
C PRO A 154 8.58 -12.36 8.05
N SER A 155 9.22 -13.49 8.35
CA SER A 155 10.49 -13.88 7.71
C SER A 155 10.34 -14.09 6.20
N GLU A 156 9.15 -14.45 5.75
CA GLU A 156 8.84 -14.66 4.33
C GLU A 156 9.03 -13.38 3.49
N LEU A 157 8.95 -12.19 4.11
CA LEU A 157 9.27 -10.94 3.41
C LEU A 157 10.77 -10.83 3.08
N ALA A 158 11.64 -11.42 3.91
CA ALA A 158 13.08 -11.43 3.66
C ALA A 158 13.46 -12.29 2.45
N ASP A 159 12.63 -13.29 2.14
CA ASP A 159 12.84 -14.24 1.05
C ASP A 159 12.30 -13.75 -0.31
N LEU A 160 11.60 -12.61 -0.34
CA LEU A 160 11.04 -12.04 -1.57
C LEU A 160 12.14 -11.61 -2.55
N PRO A 161 12.32 -12.28 -3.71
CA PRO A 161 13.52 -12.15 -4.52
C PRO A 161 13.68 -10.77 -5.18
N MET A 162 12.56 -10.08 -5.46
CA MET A 162 12.54 -8.79 -6.14
C MET A 162 12.44 -7.60 -5.19
N LEU A 163 12.34 -7.82 -3.88
CA LEU A 163 12.10 -6.72 -2.92
C LEU A 163 13.29 -5.75 -2.88
N GLU A 164 13.01 -4.48 -3.19
CA GLU A 164 13.99 -3.39 -3.22
C GLU A 164 13.74 -2.34 -2.13
N SER A 165 12.50 -2.15 -1.70
CA SER A 165 12.12 -1.16 -0.69
C SER A 165 11.15 -1.72 0.34
N LEU A 166 11.50 -1.61 1.63
CA LEU A 166 10.70 -2.03 2.77
C LEU A 166 10.60 -0.89 3.79
N LEU A 167 9.42 -0.27 3.92
CA LEU A 167 9.20 0.87 4.81
C LEU A 167 8.13 0.53 5.87
N LEU A 168 8.54 0.37 7.13
CA LEU A 168 7.73 -0.12 8.23
C LEU A 168 7.78 0.77 9.50
N TYR A 169 8.43 1.93 9.45
CA TYR A 169 8.53 2.85 10.59
C TYR A 169 7.17 3.44 11.04
N GLY A 170 7.06 3.95 12.25
CA GLY A 170 5.81 4.32 12.91
C GLY A 170 4.79 3.19 12.98
N THR A 171 5.24 1.99 13.36
CA THR A 171 4.42 0.82 13.69
C THR A 171 4.91 0.20 15.00
N GLU A 172 4.12 -0.67 15.61
CA GLU A 172 4.45 -1.39 16.85
C GLU A 172 4.99 -2.80 16.53
N LEU A 173 5.62 -2.96 15.37
CA LEU A 173 6.18 -4.23 14.93
C LEU A 173 7.40 -4.59 15.78
N THR A 174 7.65 -5.88 15.89
CA THR A 174 8.76 -6.48 16.65
C THR A 174 9.47 -7.53 15.79
N GLY A 175 10.52 -8.15 16.32
CA GLY A 175 11.20 -9.26 15.68
C GLY A 175 12.60 -8.91 15.21
N THR A 176 13.08 -9.58 14.18
CA THR A 176 14.47 -9.48 13.75
C THR A 176 14.54 -9.18 12.27
N ILE A 177 15.27 -8.13 11.90
CA ILE A 177 15.71 -7.91 10.53
C ILE A 177 17.03 -8.63 10.35
N VAL A 178 17.01 -9.73 9.62
CA VAL A 178 18.22 -10.52 9.31
C VAL A 178 19.15 -9.75 8.38
N SER A 179 20.46 -9.83 8.64
CA SER A 179 21.51 -9.15 7.85
C SER A 179 21.41 -9.38 6.33
N SER A 180 21.04 -10.59 5.90
CA SER A 180 20.84 -10.92 4.48
C SER A 180 19.78 -10.05 3.80
N MET A 181 18.75 -9.61 4.53
CA MET A 181 17.75 -8.70 4.00
C MET A 181 18.33 -7.29 3.83
N CYS A 182 19.16 -6.84 4.75
CA CYS A 182 19.81 -5.52 4.69
C CYS A 182 20.80 -5.40 3.54
N GLU A 183 21.49 -6.49 3.21
CA GLU A 183 22.45 -6.55 2.11
C GLU A 183 21.76 -6.57 0.73
N ARG A 184 20.57 -7.16 0.65
CA ARG A 184 19.84 -7.37 -0.61
C ARG A 184 18.87 -6.23 -0.93
N VAL A 185 18.18 -5.69 0.08
CA VAL A 185 17.12 -4.69 -0.09
C VAL A 185 17.72 -3.29 -0.09
N LYS A 186 17.57 -2.57 -1.20
CA LYS A 186 18.17 -1.24 -1.42
C LYS A 186 17.78 -0.21 -0.36
N ARG A 187 16.53 -0.29 0.13
CA ARG A 187 15.99 0.63 1.13
C ARG A 187 15.19 -0.11 2.19
N VAL A 188 15.64 -0.02 3.44
CA VAL A 188 14.91 -0.52 4.61
C VAL A 188 14.77 0.62 5.61
N GLU A 189 13.53 1.00 5.94
CA GLU A 189 13.26 2.01 6.97
C GLU A 189 12.31 1.43 8.01
N ILE A 190 12.78 1.37 9.25
CA ILE A 190 12.07 0.75 10.37
C ILE A 190 12.50 1.40 11.69
N ASP A 191 11.63 1.39 12.69
CA ASP A 191 11.97 1.90 14.01
C ASP A 191 12.90 0.94 14.74
N CYS A 192 14.12 1.41 14.97
CA CYS A 192 15.20 0.67 15.62
C CYS A 192 15.13 0.81 17.15
N GLY A 193 15.01 -0.29 17.88
CA GLY A 193 14.69 -0.27 19.31
C GLY A 193 13.18 -0.31 19.54
N GLU A 194 12.72 -0.73 20.72
CA GLU A 194 11.31 -1.08 21.03
C GLU A 194 10.81 -2.44 20.51
N GLY A 195 11.71 -3.41 20.37
CA GLY A 195 11.34 -4.82 20.10
C GLY A 195 11.77 -5.34 18.73
N ILE A 196 12.39 -4.48 17.90
CA ILE A 196 13.05 -4.87 16.66
C ILE A 196 14.57 -4.91 16.87
N GLN A 197 15.16 -6.08 16.65
CA GLN A 197 16.60 -6.28 16.52
C GLN A 197 16.98 -6.18 15.03
N CYS A 198 17.92 -5.31 14.68
CA CYS A 198 18.32 -5.07 13.28
C CYS A 198 19.84 -4.94 13.24
N ASP A 199 20.49 -5.79 12.47
CA ASP A 199 21.93 -5.68 12.20
C ASP A 199 22.26 -4.39 11.38
N CYS A 200 21.23 -3.87 10.70
CA CYS A 200 21.17 -2.65 9.91
C CYS A 200 21.00 -1.35 10.70
N CYS A 201 20.44 -1.42 11.91
CA CYS A 201 20.16 -0.23 12.71
C CYS A 201 21.44 0.29 13.35
N ARG A 202 22.10 1.27 12.71
CA ARG A 202 23.17 2.01 13.39
C ARG A 202 22.58 2.75 14.58
N HIS A 203 22.83 2.21 15.76
CA HIS A 203 22.52 2.87 17.02
C HIS A 203 23.34 4.16 17.12
N ALA A 204 22.68 5.31 17.05
CA ALA A 204 23.20 6.54 17.62
C ALA A 204 22.04 7.21 18.35
N GLY A 205 22.21 7.49 19.64
CA GLY A 205 21.21 8.17 20.46
C GLY A 205 20.97 9.62 20.04
N ALA A 206 20.42 9.85 18.85
CA ALA A 206 20.18 11.14 18.25
C ALA A 206 18.80 11.19 17.60
N GLN A 207 18.14 12.32 17.79
CA GLN A 207 16.86 12.72 17.20
C GLN A 207 16.70 12.28 15.75
N HIS A 208 15.48 11.89 15.37
CA HIS A 208 14.99 11.66 14.00
C HIS A 208 15.88 12.23 12.89
N VAL A 209 16.84 11.43 12.46
CA VAL A 209 17.51 11.61 11.17
C VAL A 209 17.48 10.23 10.51
N PRO A 210 16.88 10.10 9.31
CA PRO A 210 16.95 8.85 8.57
C PRO A 210 18.43 8.49 8.39
N GLY A 211 18.80 7.29 8.85
CA GLY A 211 20.16 6.77 8.67
C GLY A 211 20.53 6.76 7.19
N PRO A 212 21.82 6.91 6.84
CA PRO A 212 22.22 6.88 5.45
C PRO A 212 21.84 5.51 4.83
N PRO A 213 21.54 5.47 3.52
CA PRO A 213 21.25 4.22 2.84
C PRO A 213 22.39 3.22 3.04
N CYS A 214 22.06 1.93 3.06
CA CYS A 214 22.98 0.83 3.34
C CYS A 214 24.19 0.79 2.38
N ASP A 215 24.15 1.52 1.27
CA ASP A 215 25.23 1.67 0.29
C ASP A 215 26.18 2.86 0.52
N SER A 216 26.12 3.56 1.66
CA SER A 216 27.02 4.70 1.87
C SER A 216 28.45 4.23 2.26
N PRO A 217 29.51 4.68 1.56
CA PRO A 217 30.90 4.29 1.82
C PRO A 217 31.48 4.91 3.11
N THR A 218 30.63 5.57 3.91
CA THR A 218 30.93 6.10 5.24
C THR A 218 30.39 5.16 6.34
N ALA A 219 30.56 3.86 6.13
CA ALA A 219 30.57 2.89 7.20
C ALA A 219 31.89 2.97 7.99
N PRO A 220 31.88 3.33 9.29
CA PRO A 220 32.97 2.93 10.16
C PRO A 220 32.94 1.41 10.38
#